data_AF-A0A848TVF6-F1
#
_entry.id   AF-A0A848TVF6-F1
#
_cell.length_a   1.000
_cell.length_b   1.000
_cell.length_c   1.000
_cell.angle_alpha   90.00
_cell.angle_beta   90.00
_cell.angle_gamma   90.00
#
_symmetry.space_group_name_H-M   'P 1'
#
loop_
_entity.id
_entity.type
_entity.pdbx_description
1 polymer ?
#
loop_
_entity_poly.entity_id
_entity_poly.type
_entity_poly.pdbx_seq_one_letter_code
_entity_poly.pdbx_strand_id
1 'polypeptide(L)'
;MLKASEKNQENFSIFARFRREDGAVTVDAVIWIPFFVICLTLLADAALIFYGQARALKVAQDANRALSVGSLASYDATEDYIENALVGMSPNASATTGSDDGVITTIVTLPANDLAAIGFFTSMTTFDMQVVAQMVKEF
;
A
#
# COMPACT_ATOMS: atom_id res chain seq x y z
N MET A 1 33.85 65.02 -17.47
CA MET A 1 33.32 63.96 -18.38
C MET A 1 33.51 62.52 -17.88
N LEU A 2 34.24 62.25 -16.79
CA LEU A 2 34.53 60.88 -16.34
C LEU A 2 33.45 60.20 -15.46
N LYS A 3 32.52 60.97 -14.85
CA LYS A 3 31.49 60.42 -13.94
C LYS A 3 30.29 59.74 -14.62
N ALA A 4 30.11 59.92 -15.93
CA ALA A 4 28.96 59.35 -16.65
C ALA A 4 29.20 57.90 -17.13
N SER A 5 30.46 57.45 -17.18
CA SER A 5 30.83 56.12 -17.69
C SER A 5 30.75 55.01 -16.63
N GLU A 6 30.97 55.31 -15.35
CA GLU A 6 30.91 54.34 -14.25
C GLU A 6 29.47 53.88 -13.96
N LYS A 7 28.52 54.81 -13.96
CA LYS A 7 27.11 54.53 -13.62
C LYS A 7 26.42 53.61 -14.64
N ASN A 8 26.92 53.53 -15.87
CA ASN A 8 26.39 52.67 -16.92
C ASN A 8 26.95 51.23 -16.86
N GLN A 9 28.09 51.01 -16.20
CA GLN A 9 28.67 49.67 -16.02
C GLN A 9 28.07 48.92 -14.81
N GLU A 10 27.70 49.63 -13.73
CA GLU A 10 27.03 49.01 -12.58
C GLU A 10 25.64 48.45 -12.93
N ASN A 11 24.87 49.15 -13.76
CA ASN A 11 23.53 48.69 -14.13
C ASN A 11 23.57 47.42 -14.99
N PHE A 12 24.58 47.23 -15.84
CA PHE A 12 24.70 46.04 -16.68
C PHE A 12 25.22 44.81 -15.92
N SER A 13 25.98 45.00 -14.83
CA SER A 13 26.51 43.90 -14.02
C SER A 13 25.46 43.27 -13.09
N ILE A 14 24.47 44.05 -12.63
CA ILE A 14 23.36 43.57 -11.80
C ILE A 14 22.44 42.63 -12.59
N PHE A 15 22.11 42.96 -13.85
CA PHE A 15 21.32 42.08 -14.72
C PHE A 15 22.08 40.83 -15.18
N ALA A 16 23.42 40.88 -15.27
CA ALA A 16 24.23 39.71 -15.58
C ALA A 16 24.33 38.71 -14.41
N ARG A 17 24.10 39.15 -13.17
CA ARG A 17 24.22 38.33 -11.95
C ARG A 17 22.95 37.56 -11.60
N PHE A 18 21.77 38.02 -12.05
CA PHE A 18 20.48 37.32 -11.86
C PHE A 18 20.26 36.12 -12.79
N ARG A 19 21.13 35.86 -13.76
CA ARG A 19 20.92 34.81 -14.78
C ARG A 19 21.65 33.50 -14.50
N ARG A 20 22.40 33.36 -13.39
CA ARG A 20 23.35 32.24 -13.24
C ARG A 20 23.22 31.36 -12.01
N GLU A 21 22.36 31.66 -11.04
CA GLU A 21 22.26 30.84 -9.80
C GLU A 21 20.83 30.33 -9.50
N ASP A 22 19.77 31.03 -9.94
CA ASP A 22 18.37 30.62 -9.66
C ASP A 22 17.84 29.47 -10.54
N GLY A 23 18.46 29.25 -11.71
CA GLY A 23 18.05 28.18 -12.64
C GLY A 23 18.39 26.78 -12.14
N ALA A 24 19.52 26.62 -11.43
CA ALA A 24 19.92 25.34 -10.86
C ALA A 24 18.99 24.91 -9.71
N VAL A 25 18.57 25.87 -8.87
CA VAL A 25 17.61 25.64 -7.77
C VAL A 25 16.25 25.20 -8.31
N THR A 26 15.80 25.78 -9.43
CA THR A 26 14.53 25.40 -10.05
C THR A 26 14.60 24.02 -10.71
N VAL A 27 15.72 23.68 -11.36
CA VAL A 27 15.91 22.37 -11.99
C VAL A 27 15.99 21.25 -10.95
N ASP A 28 16.66 21.49 -9.82
CA ASP A 28 16.73 20.51 -8.73
C ASP A 28 15.33 20.24 -8.14
N ALA A 29 14.55 21.29 -7.86
CA ALA A 29 13.19 21.14 -7.35
C ALA A 29 12.28 20.31 -8.29
N VAL A 30 12.43 20.46 -9.61
CA VAL A 30 11.68 19.68 -10.61
C VAL A 30 12.06 18.19 -10.58
N ILE A 31 13.30 17.85 -10.23
CA ILE A 31 13.75 16.45 -10.08
C ILE A 31 13.25 15.85 -8.75
N TRP A 32 13.14 16.65 -7.68
CA TRP A 32 12.63 16.19 -6.39
C TRP A 32 11.14 15.86 -6.38
N ILE A 33 10.32 16.61 -7.13
CA ILE A 33 8.87 16.37 -7.19
C ILE A 33 8.52 14.92 -7.59
N PRO A 34 9.00 14.35 -8.72
CA PRO A 34 8.67 12.98 -9.08
C PRO A 34 9.22 11.96 -8.08
N PHE A 35 10.38 12.23 -7.47
CA PHE A 35 10.91 11.40 -6.39
C PHE A 35 9.96 11.33 -5.20
N PHE A 36 9.47 12.48 -4.73
CA PHE A 36 8.50 12.52 -3.62
C PHE A 36 7.16 11.88 -3.99
N VAL A 37 6.68 12.06 -5.22
CA VAL A 37 5.47 11.38 -5.69
C VAL A 37 5.65 9.86 -5.59
N ILE A 38 6.74 9.31 -6.12
CA ILE A 38 7.03 7.87 -6.04
C ILE A 38 7.09 7.40 -4.58
N CYS A 39 7.76 8.14 -3.70
CA CYS A 39 7.81 7.80 -2.28
C CYS A 39 6.41 7.80 -1.65
N LEU A 40 5.57 8.80 -1.94
CA LEU A 40 4.21 8.89 -1.41
C LEU A 40 3.32 7.77 -1.94
N THR A 41 3.42 7.42 -3.23
CA THR A 41 2.64 6.31 -3.80
C THR A 41 3.05 4.97 -3.20
N LEU A 42 4.36 4.76 -2.97
CA LEU A 42 4.86 3.57 -2.28
C LEU A 42 4.35 3.46 -0.84
N LEU A 43 4.39 4.57 -0.10
CA LEU A 43 3.85 4.65 1.27
C LEU A 43 2.34 4.37 1.29
N ALA A 44 1.59 4.94 0.34
CA ALA A 44 0.15 4.72 0.23
C ALA A 44 -0.19 3.26 -0.10
N ASP A 45 0.47 2.66 -1.09
CA ASP A 45 0.27 1.25 -1.45
C ASP A 45 0.60 0.34 -0.26
N ALA A 46 1.73 0.55 0.42
CA ALA A 46 2.08 -0.21 1.62
C ALA A 46 1.03 -0.10 2.73
N ALA A 47 0.52 1.11 3.00
CA ALA A 47 -0.51 1.33 4.02
C ALA A 47 -1.81 0.58 3.68
N LEU A 48 -2.23 0.58 2.41
CA LEU A 48 -3.43 -0.12 1.96
C LEU A 48 -3.27 -1.65 2.04
N ILE A 49 -2.09 -2.16 1.68
CA ILE A 49 -1.73 -3.57 1.82
C ILE A 49 -1.86 -3.99 3.29
N PHE A 50 -1.23 -3.27 4.23
CA PHE A 50 -1.36 -3.58 5.66
C PHE A 50 -2.78 -3.38 6.21
N TYR A 51 -3.55 -2.44 5.66
CA TYR A 51 -4.96 -2.31 6.00
C TYR A 51 -5.76 -3.55 5.60
N GLY A 52 -5.52 -4.07 4.38
CA GLY A 52 -6.14 -5.30 3.91
C GLY A 52 -5.77 -6.52 4.75
N GLN A 53 -4.50 -6.61 5.17
CA GLN A 53 -4.00 -7.61 6.12
C GLN A 53 -4.82 -7.64 7.41
N ALA A 54 -4.97 -6.48 8.04
CA ALA A 54 -5.69 -6.35 9.31
C ALA A 54 -7.18 -6.67 9.15
N ARG A 55 -7.77 -6.33 8.00
CA ARG A 55 -9.17 -6.65 7.69
C ARG A 55 -9.38 -8.15 7.49
N ALA A 56 -8.54 -8.81 6.71
CA ALA A 56 -8.60 -10.26 6.51
C ALA A 56 -8.43 -11.03 7.80
N LEU A 57 -7.50 -10.62 8.68
CA LEU A 57 -7.31 -11.26 9.97
C LEU A 57 -8.60 -11.26 10.81
N LYS A 58 -9.29 -10.11 10.86
CA LYS A 58 -10.55 -9.99 11.61
C LYS A 58 -11.65 -10.86 11.02
N VAL A 59 -11.79 -10.84 9.69
CA VAL A 59 -12.78 -11.68 8.99
C VAL A 59 -12.51 -13.16 9.23
N ALA A 60 -11.25 -13.59 9.16
CA ALA A 60 -10.86 -14.98 9.46
C ALA A 60 -11.16 -15.37 10.91
N GLN A 61 -10.90 -14.48 11.87
CA GLN A 61 -11.23 -14.70 13.28
C GLN A 61 -12.75 -14.83 13.50
N ASP A 62 -13.53 -13.94 12.89
CA ASP A 62 -15.00 -13.98 12.98
C ASP A 62 -15.56 -15.25 12.34
N ALA A 63 -15.00 -15.69 11.21
CA ALA A 63 -15.37 -16.92 10.53
C ALA A 63 -15.05 -18.16 11.38
N ASN A 64 -13.84 -18.24 11.96
CA ASN A 64 -13.44 -19.34 12.84
C ASN A 64 -14.35 -19.43 14.08
N ARG A 65 -14.73 -18.28 14.64
CA ARG A 65 -15.68 -18.21 15.75
C ARG A 65 -17.06 -18.73 15.32
N ALA A 66 -17.57 -18.30 14.16
CA ALA A 66 -18.87 -18.73 13.65
C ALA A 66 -18.89 -20.25 13.37
N LEU A 67 -17.79 -20.78 12.84
CA LEU A 67 -17.61 -22.22 12.61
C LEU A 67 -17.57 -23.03 13.91
N SER A 68 -16.83 -22.59 14.94
CA SER A 68 -16.80 -23.31 16.23
C SER A 68 -18.11 -23.29 16.98
N VAL A 69 -18.94 -22.25 16.82
CA VAL A 69 -20.28 -22.18 17.39
C VAL A 69 -21.29 -23.00 16.58
N GLY A 70 -20.90 -23.52 15.41
CA GLY A 70 -21.78 -24.26 14.50
C GLY A 70 -22.74 -23.38 13.71
N SER A 71 -22.51 -22.06 13.67
CA SER A 71 -23.27 -21.15 12.80
C SER A 71 -22.90 -21.33 11.33
N LEU A 72 -21.67 -21.74 11.03
CA LEU A 72 -21.24 -22.17 9.71
C LEU A 72 -21.16 -23.70 9.69
N ALA A 73 -21.81 -24.32 8.70
CA ALA A 73 -22.06 -25.76 8.68
C ALA A 73 -20.85 -26.61 8.25
N SER A 74 -19.89 -26.02 7.53
CA SER A 74 -18.72 -26.71 6.97
C SER A 74 -17.51 -25.79 6.83
N TYR A 75 -16.35 -26.38 6.58
CA TYR A 75 -15.13 -25.64 6.21
C TYR A 75 -15.32 -24.87 4.90
N ASP A 76 -15.92 -25.51 3.88
CA ASP A 76 -16.25 -24.87 2.60
C ASP A 76 -17.13 -23.63 2.79
N ALA A 77 -18.17 -23.71 3.64
CA ALA A 77 -19.04 -22.57 3.93
C ALA A 77 -18.30 -21.43 4.68
N THR A 78 -17.22 -21.77 5.38
CA THR A 78 -16.36 -20.80 6.07
C THR A 78 -15.42 -20.10 5.10
N GLU A 79 -14.87 -20.84 4.14
CA GLU A 79 -14.07 -20.29 3.04
C GLU A 79 -14.91 -19.34 2.19
N ASP A 80 -16.09 -19.78 1.75
CA ASP A 80 -17.05 -18.95 1.00
C ASP A 80 -17.40 -17.67 1.76
N TYR A 81 -17.63 -17.74 3.07
CA TYR A 81 -17.93 -16.57 3.89
C TYR A 81 -16.78 -15.55 3.88
N ILE A 82 -15.54 -16.03 4.03
CA ILE A 82 -14.34 -15.18 4.04
C ILE A 82 -14.14 -14.53 2.66
N GLU A 83 -14.23 -15.31 1.59
CA GLU A 83 -14.05 -14.82 0.22
C GLU A 83 -15.11 -13.77 -0.13
N ASN A 84 -16.39 -14.02 0.20
CA ASN A 84 -17.46 -13.05 0.00
C ASN A 84 -17.28 -11.77 0.83
N ALA A 85 -16.75 -11.88 2.05
CA ALA A 85 -16.48 -10.72 2.90
C ALA A 85 -15.30 -9.87 2.39
N LEU A 86 -14.37 -10.47 1.64
CA LEU A 86 -13.16 -9.82 1.14
C LEU A 86 -13.24 -9.41 -0.34
N VAL A 87 -14.22 -9.90 -1.11
CA VAL A 87 -14.36 -9.63 -2.55
C VAL A 87 -14.34 -8.15 -2.93
N GLY A 88 -14.88 -7.27 -2.07
CA GLY A 88 -14.92 -5.83 -2.31
C GLY A 88 -13.55 -5.14 -2.21
N MET A 89 -12.57 -5.82 -1.62
CA MET A 89 -11.20 -5.33 -1.43
C MET A 89 -10.18 -6.16 -2.22
N SER A 90 -10.39 -7.47 -2.30
CA SER A 90 -9.52 -8.40 -3.00
C SER A 90 -10.36 -9.44 -3.73
N PRO A 91 -10.72 -9.19 -5.00
CA PRO A 91 -11.54 -10.11 -5.79
C PRO A 91 -10.91 -11.50 -5.97
N ASN A 92 -9.58 -11.59 -5.93
CA ASN A 92 -8.83 -12.83 -6.06
C ASN A 92 -8.35 -13.38 -4.70
N ALA A 93 -8.99 -12.98 -3.60
CA ALA A 93 -8.73 -13.57 -2.29
C ALA A 93 -9.11 -15.06 -2.29
N SER A 94 -8.30 -15.89 -1.63
CA SER A 94 -8.62 -17.30 -1.41
C SER A 94 -8.49 -17.65 0.07
N ALA A 95 -9.44 -18.41 0.60
CA ALA A 95 -9.38 -18.91 1.97
C ALA A 95 -9.18 -20.44 1.98
N THR A 96 -8.47 -20.94 2.97
CA THR A 96 -8.33 -22.38 3.21
C THR A 96 -8.47 -22.65 4.69
N THR A 97 -9.47 -23.43 5.06
CA THR A 97 -9.81 -23.76 6.44
C THR A 97 -9.60 -25.24 6.68
N GLY A 98 -8.88 -25.57 7.75
CA GLY A 98 -8.67 -26.95 8.19
C GLY A 98 -8.80 -27.08 9.70
N SER A 99 -8.95 -28.31 10.17
CA SER A 99 -8.82 -28.63 11.59
C SER A 99 -7.76 -29.69 11.80
N ASP A 100 -6.84 -29.42 12.71
CA ASP A 100 -5.84 -30.40 13.17
C ASP A 100 -5.84 -30.43 14.69
N ASP A 101 -5.91 -31.62 15.30
CA ASP A 101 -5.96 -31.82 16.76
C ASP A 101 -6.95 -30.91 17.53
N GLY A 102 -8.11 -30.63 16.93
CA GLY A 102 -9.13 -29.77 17.55
C GLY A 102 -8.82 -28.28 17.47
N VAL A 103 -7.81 -27.85 16.72
CA VAL A 103 -7.53 -26.45 16.40
C VAL A 103 -7.98 -26.17 14.97
N ILE A 104 -8.93 -25.26 14.82
CA ILE A 104 -9.33 -24.71 13.52
C ILE A 104 -8.25 -23.73 13.08
N THR A 105 -7.64 -23.99 11.94
CA THR A 105 -6.65 -23.12 11.31
C THR A 105 -7.19 -22.64 9.97
N THR A 106 -7.18 -21.33 9.77
CA THR A 106 -7.65 -20.69 8.54
C THR A 106 -6.54 -19.82 7.98
N ILE A 107 -6.19 -20.08 6.73
CA ILE A 107 -5.19 -19.36 5.97
C ILE A 107 -5.93 -18.56 4.92
N VAL A 108 -5.80 -17.24 4.97
CA VAL A 108 -6.35 -16.32 3.97
C VAL A 108 -5.20 -15.76 3.15
N THR A 109 -5.26 -15.97 1.85
CA THR A 109 -4.28 -15.46 0.89
C THR A 109 -4.88 -14.29 0.12
N LEU A 110 -4.20 -13.16 0.16
CA LEU A 110 -4.57 -11.92 -0.50
C LEU A 110 -3.48 -11.52 -1.51
N PRO A 111 -3.80 -11.49 -2.81
CA PRO A 111 -2.88 -10.96 -3.81
C PRO A 111 -2.64 -9.45 -3.61
N ALA A 112 -1.38 -9.03 -3.53
CA ALA A 112 -1.06 -7.63 -3.24
C ALA A 112 -1.48 -6.65 -4.36
N ASN A 113 -1.61 -7.13 -5.59
CA ASN A 113 -2.11 -6.38 -6.74
C ASN A 113 -3.56 -5.92 -6.55
N ASP A 114 -4.38 -6.66 -5.81
CA ASP A 114 -5.75 -6.27 -5.54
C ASP A 114 -5.84 -5.22 -4.42
N LEU A 115 -4.86 -5.21 -3.50
CA LEU A 115 -4.83 -4.32 -2.33
C LEU A 115 -4.18 -2.96 -2.61
N ALA A 116 -3.25 -2.90 -3.57
CA ALA A 116 -2.56 -1.66 -3.93
C ALA A 116 -3.46 -0.77 -4.81
N ALA A 117 -3.62 0.51 -4.44
CA ALA A 117 -4.47 1.43 -5.22
C ALA A 117 -3.77 2.00 -6.45
N ILE A 118 -2.45 2.22 -6.37
CA ILE A 118 -1.66 2.83 -7.44
C ILE A 118 -0.90 1.74 -8.19
N GLY A 119 -0.48 0.71 -7.46
CA GLY A 119 0.14 -0.48 -8.03
C GLY A 119 1.59 -0.25 -8.45
N PHE A 120 2.26 0.76 -7.89
CA PHE A 120 3.67 1.00 -8.20
C PHE A 120 4.52 -0.17 -7.68
N PHE A 121 4.22 -0.64 -6.47
CA PHE A 121 4.88 -1.80 -5.86
C PHE A 121 4.57 -3.10 -6.63
N THR A 122 3.32 -3.27 -7.08
CA THR A 122 2.84 -4.49 -7.75
C THR A 122 3.22 -4.56 -9.22
N SER A 123 3.55 -3.43 -9.85
CA SER A 123 4.13 -3.36 -11.19
C SER A 123 5.57 -3.89 -11.25
N MET A 124 6.30 -3.84 -10.14
CA MET A 124 7.69 -4.30 -10.05
C MET A 124 7.79 -5.75 -9.64
N THR A 125 6.92 -6.18 -8.72
CA THR A 125 6.90 -7.55 -8.21
C THR A 125 5.49 -7.98 -7.85
N THR A 126 5.20 -9.26 -8.10
CA THR A 126 4.00 -9.91 -7.59
C THR A 126 4.36 -10.62 -6.29
N PHE A 127 3.46 -10.53 -5.31
CA PHE A 127 3.56 -11.28 -4.07
C PHE A 127 2.18 -11.43 -3.46
N ASP A 128 2.03 -12.52 -2.72
CA ASP A 128 0.81 -12.82 -2.00
C ASP A 128 1.05 -12.60 -0.52
N MET A 129 0.06 -12.00 0.13
CA MET A 129 0.03 -11.88 1.57
C MET A 129 -0.79 -13.02 2.14
N GLN A 130 -0.20 -13.77 3.07
CA GLN A 130 -0.93 -14.79 3.82
C GLN A 130 -1.16 -14.32 5.26
N VAL A 131 -2.39 -14.54 5.72
CA VAL A 131 -2.81 -14.28 7.10
C VAL A 131 -3.32 -15.58 7.68
N VAL A 132 -2.81 -15.96 8.85
CA VAL A 132 -3.19 -17.20 9.53
C VAL A 132 -3.95 -16.84 10.80
N ALA A 133 -5.15 -17.39 10.94
CA ALA A 133 -5.96 -17.32 12.15
C ALA A 133 -6.16 -18.73 12.70
N GLN A 134 -5.94 -18.90 14.00
CA GLN A 134 -6.12 -20.17 14.69
C GLN A 134 -7.08 -20.02 15.86
N MET A 135 -7.92 -21.03 16.08
CA MET A 135 -8.83 -21.08 17.21
C MET A 135 -9.04 -22.52 17.68
N VAL A 136 -9.00 -22.73 18.99
CA VAL A 136 -9.32 -24.04 19.58
C VAL A 136 -10.82 -24.28 19.45
N LYS A 137 -11.19 -25.47 19.01
CA LYS A 137 -12.57 -25.95 18.95
C LYS A 137 -12.92 -26.53 20.33
N GLU A 138 -13.92 -25.96 20.99
CA GLU A 138 -14.27 -26.36 22.36
C GLU A 138 -15.11 -27.65 22.47
N PHE A 139 -15.39 -28.36 21.36
CA PHE A 139 -16.17 -29.62 21.36
C PHE A 139 -15.67 -30.64 20.33
#